data_AF-A0A662T2E9-F1
#
_entry.id   AF-A0A662T2E9-F1
#
_cell.length_a   1.000
_cell.length_b   1.000
_cell.length_c   1.000
_cell.angle_alpha   90.00
_cell.angle_beta   90.00
_cell.angle_gamma   90.00
#
_symmetry.space_group_name_H-M   'P 1'
#
loop_
_entity.id
_entity.type
_entity.pdbx_description
1 polymer ?
#
loop_
_entity_poly.entity_id
_entity_poly.type
_entity_poly.pdbx_seq_one_letter_code
_entity_poly.pdbx_strand_id
1 'polypeptide(L)'
;MGEEGKILIETQIVDILKRLSRLESKVEKIEEKIEDIAKLEAPPARKVAKRRKRRRRRVKPIIPSFTEEQKKEIEEKLAELDGRTSQHVANILNVSRKVANAILVKLKEEGKVDLERVGGYYRIKVVERKGS
;
A
#
# COMPACT_ATOMS: atom_id res chain seq x y z
N MET A 1 -72.18 -39.70 18.98
CA MET A 1 -70.86 -39.91 19.58
C MET A 1 -71.08 -40.27 21.04
N GLY A 2 -70.73 -41.49 21.44
CA GLY A 2 -70.87 -41.92 22.84
C GLY A 2 -69.95 -41.12 23.77
N GLU A 3 -70.26 -41.12 25.06
CA GLU A 3 -69.54 -40.37 26.10
C GLU A 3 -68.03 -40.66 26.10
N GLU A 4 -67.63 -41.89 25.80
CA GLU A 4 -66.23 -42.33 25.69
C GLU A 4 -65.44 -41.58 24.61
N GLY A 5 -66.08 -41.25 23.48
CA GLY A 5 -65.45 -40.50 22.40
C GLY A 5 -65.22 -39.03 22.76
N LYS A 6 -66.07 -38.45 23.60
CA LYS A 6 -65.89 -37.08 24.11
C LYS A 6 -64.73 -37.02 25.10
N ILE A 7 -64.63 -37.99 26.01
CA ILE A 7 -63.54 -38.09 26.99
C ILE A 7 -62.18 -38.24 26.30
N LEU A 8 -62.11 -39.00 25.20
CA LEU A 8 -60.87 -39.16 24.42
C LEU A 8 -60.44 -37.83 23.74
N ILE A 9 -61.39 -37.06 23.22
CA ILE A 9 -61.11 -35.76 22.61
C ILE A 9 -60.69 -34.74 23.68
N GLU A 10 -61.36 -34.72 24.82
CA GLU A 10 -61.02 -33.82 25.93
C GLU A 10 -59.60 -34.07 26.47
N THR A 11 -59.22 -35.34 26.62
CA THR A 11 -57.85 -35.72 27.04
C THR A 11 -56.79 -35.30 26.01
N GLN A 12 -57.07 -35.49 24.70
CA GLN A 12 -56.20 -35.01 23.63
C GLN A 12 -56.06 -33.48 23.61
N ILE A 13 -57.16 -32.74 23.82
CA ILE A 13 -57.15 -31.27 23.89
C ILE A 13 -56.27 -30.79 25.05
N VAL A 14 -56.40 -31.40 26.23
CA VAL A 14 -55.58 -31.05 27.40
C VAL A 14 -54.09 -31.27 27.14
N ASP A 15 -53.72 -32.34 26.45
CA ASP A 15 -52.32 -32.60 26.10
C ASP A 15 -51.77 -31.63 25.05
N ILE A 16 -52.60 -31.22 24.08
CA ILE A 16 -52.24 -30.18 23.11
C ILE A 16 -52.01 -28.84 23.82
N LEU A 17 -52.90 -28.45 24.74
CA LEU A 17 -52.76 -27.22 25.50
C LEU A 17 -51.48 -27.20 26.36
N LYS A 18 -51.14 -28.32 26.99
CA LYS A 18 -49.86 -28.46 27.72
C LYS A 18 -48.64 -28.31 26.81
N ARG A 19 -48.70 -28.83 25.57
CA ARG A 19 -47.62 -28.67 24.59
C ARG A 19 -47.51 -27.22 24.11
N LEU A 20 -48.62 -26.54 23.88
CA LEU A 20 -48.65 -25.13 23.51
C LEU A 20 -48.03 -24.24 24.59
N SER A 21 -48.40 -24.42 25.86
CA SER A 21 -47.80 -23.68 26.98
C SER A 21 -46.28 -23.89 27.11
N ARG A 22 -45.79 -25.12 26.84
CA ARG A 22 -44.35 -25.41 26.79
C ARG A 22 -43.63 -24.77 25.60
N LEU A 23 -44.33 -24.49 24.51
CA LEU A 23 -43.77 -23.80 23.35
C LEU A 23 -43.71 -22.29 23.61
N GLU A 24 -44.74 -21.70 24.20
CA GLU A 24 -44.76 -20.28 24.57
C GLU A 24 -43.58 -19.92 25.49
N SER A 25 -43.36 -20.70 26.55
CA SER A 25 -42.21 -20.50 27.46
C SER A 25 -40.83 -20.70 26.79
N LYS A 26 -40.75 -21.40 25.66
CA LYS A 26 -39.50 -21.51 24.88
C LYS A 26 -39.31 -20.32 23.97
N VAL A 27 -40.38 -19.78 23.40
CA VAL A 27 -40.35 -18.58 22.56
C VAL A 27 -39.91 -17.38 23.38
N GLU A 28 -40.46 -17.20 24.58
CA GLU A 28 -40.08 -16.12 25.51
C GLU A 28 -38.57 -16.13 25.83
N LYS A 29 -38.01 -17.32 26.10
CA LYS A 29 -36.55 -17.49 26.32
C LYS A 29 -35.69 -17.22 25.08
N ILE A 30 -36.24 -17.38 23.89
CA ILE A 30 -35.55 -17.07 22.64
C ILE A 30 -35.55 -15.55 22.43
N GLU A 31 -36.66 -14.88 22.71
CA GLU A 31 -36.79 -13.42 22.63
C GLU A 31 -35.83 -12.71 23.57
N GLU A 32 -35.71 -13.14 24.82
CA GLU A 32 -34.72 -12.60 25.78
C GLU A 32 -33.29 -12.72 25.24
N LYS A 33 -32.93 -13.87 24.65
CA LYS A 33 -31.60 -14.09 24.06
C LYS A 33 -31.35 -13.22 22.84
N ILE A 34 -32.36 -13.00 22.01
CA ILE A 34 -32.25 -12.11 20.84
C ILE A 34 -32.04 -10.67 21.31
N GLU A 35 -32.71 -10.23 22.37
CA GLU A 35 -32.53 -8.90 22.94
C GLU A 35 -31.12 -8.70 23.51
N ASP A 36 -30.56 -9.71 24.18
CA ASP A 36 -29.18 -9.71 24.67
C ASP A 36 -28.15 -9.67 23.54
N ILE A 37 -28.40 -10.38 22.44
CA ILE A 37 -27.55 -10.32 21.24
C ILE A 37 -27.63 -8.94 20.58
N ALA A 38 -28.83 -8.35 20.49
CA ALA A 38 -29.01 -7.01 19.92
C ALA A 38 -28.26 -5.92 20.72
N LYS A 39 -28.15 -6.08 22.04
CA LYS A 39 -27.34 -5.21 22.91
C LYS A 39 -25.82 -5.36 22.68
N LEU A 40 -25.35 -6.49 22.14
CA LEU A 40 -23.94 -6.76 21.88
C LEU A 40 -23.47 -6.32 20.48
N GLU A 41 -24.37 -6.09 19.51
CA GLU A 41 -24.03 -5.87 18.10
C GLU A 41 -23.57 -4.46 17.72
N ALA A 42 -23.54 -3.50 18.64
CA ALA A 42 -22.97 -2.19 18.38
C ALA A 42 -21.74 -1.94 19.25
N PRO A 43 -20.54 -2.46 18.90
CA PRO A 43 -19.32 -1.93 19.47
C PRO A 43 -19.32 -0.42 19.20
N PRO A 44 -19.17 0.44 20.22
CA PRO A 44 -19.15 1.89 20.02
C PRO A 44 -18.05 2.18 19.01
N ALA A 45 -18.39 2.91 17.95
CA ALA A 45 -17.46 3.28 16.89
C ALA A 45 -16.19 3.85 17.54
N ARG A 46 -15.13 3.03 17.59
CA ARG A 46 -13.84 3.47 18.13
C ARG A 46 -13.44 4.68 17.32
N LYS A 47 -13.42 5.85 17.95
CA LYS A 47 -12.86 7.06 17.35
C LYS A 47 -11.40 6.73 17.05
N VAL A 48 -11.12 6.36 15.80
CA VAL A 48 -9.75 6.22 15.31
C VAL A 48 -9.17 7.62 15.37
N ALA A 49 -8.45 7.90 16.44
CA ALA A 49 -7.70 9.13 16.56
C ALA A 49 -6.84 9.24 15.29
N LYS A 50 -7.10 10.25 14.47
CA LYS A 50 -6.32 10.49 13.25
C LYS A 50 -4.87 10.65 13.68
N ARG A 51 -4.07 9.60 13.48
CA ARG A 51 -2.62 9.63 13.72
C ARG A 51 -2.08 10.80 12.90
N ARG A 52 -1.73 11.91 13.56
CA ARG A 52 -1.01 13.03 12.95
C ARG A 52 0.23 12.40 12.29
N LYS A 53 0.25 12.37 10.95
CA LYS A 53 1.42 11.91 10.19
C LYS A 53 2.57 12.81 10.63
N ARG A 54 3.46 12.27 11.49
CA ARG A 54 4.72 12.93 11.80
C ARG A 54 5.38 13.18 10.46
N ARG A 55 5.57 14.45 10.09
CA ARG A 55 6.35 14.83 8.92
C ARG A 55 7.70 14.16 9.11
N ARG A 56 7.95 13.06 8.38
CA ARG A 56 9.27 12.44 8.34
C ARG A 56 10.19 13.60 7.96
N ARG A 57 11.16 13.92 8.84
CA ARG A 57 12.23 14.83 8.48
C ARG A 57 12.74 14.31 7.13
N ARG A 58 12.68 15.14 6.09
CA ARG A 58 13.24 14.78 4.78
C ARG A 58 14.74 14.64 5.03
N VAL A 59 15.19 13.44 5.36
CA VAL A 59 16.61 13.12 5.35
C VAL A 59 17.03 13.40 3.92
N LYS A 60 17.93 14.36 3.72
CA LYS A 60 18.49 14.61 2.39
C LYS A 60 19.01 13.26 1.90
N PRO A 61 18.56 12.77 0.74
CA PRO A 61 19.01 11.47 0.24
C PRO A 61 20.53 11.50 0.24
N ILE A 62 21.14 10.53 0.92
CA ILE A 62 22.58 10.30 0.82
C ILE A 62 22.82 10.02 -0.65
N ILE A 63 23.47 10.97 -1.34
CA ILE A 63 23.94 10.77 -2.70
C ILE A 63 25.01 9.69 -2.54
N PRO A 64 24.87 8.51 -3.16
CA PRO A 64 25.89 7.50 -3.03
C PRO A 64 27.19 8.10 -3.58
N SER A 65 28.23 8.07 -2.77
CA SER A 65 29.58 8.44 -3.19
C SER A 65 29.94 7.56 -4.38
N PHE A 66 30.17 8.17 -5.55
CA PHE A 66 30.80 7.48 -6.66
C PHE A 66 32.31 7.46 -6.43
N THR A 67 32.99 6.43 -6.92
CA THR A 67 34.46 6.34 -6.82
C THR A 67 35.11 7.16 -7.94
N GLU A 68 36.32 7.66 -7.71
CA GLU A 68 37.08 8.35 -8.76
C GLU A 68 37.32 7.46 -9.99
N GLU A 69 37.39 6.14 -9.80
CA GLU A 69 37.48 5.13 -10.85
C GLU A 69 36.26 5.17 -11.78
N GLN A 70 35.05 5.18 -11.22
CA GLN A 70 33.79 5.28 -11.99
C GLN A 70 33.72 6.58 -12.80
N LYS A 71 34.32 7.65 -12.27
CA LYS A 71 34.40 8.93 -12.96
C LYS A 71 35.37 8.84 -14.14
N LYS A 72 36.56 8.28 -13.93
CA LYS A 72 37.55 8.08 -15.00
C LYS A 72 37.01 7.18 -16.12
N GLU A 73 36.30 6.11 -15.77
CA GLU A 73 35.70 5.21 -16.75
C GLU A 73 34.64 5.93 -17.61
N ILE A 74 33.82 6.80 -17.02
CA ILE A 74 32.90 7.63 -17.81
C ILE A 74 33.67 8.65 -18.65
N GLU A 75 34.71 9.28 -18.10
CA GLU A 75 35.53 10.26 -18.81
C GLU A 75 36.18 9.68 -20.07
N GLU A 76 36.67 8.44 -19.99
CA GLU A 76 37.23 7.72 -21.15
C GLU A 76 36.16 7.40 -22.19
N LYS A 77 34.95 7.06 -21.76
CA LYS A 77 33.82 6.73 -22.63
C LYS A 77 32.98 7.95 -23.02
N LEU A 78 33.40 9.18 -22.69
CA LEU A 78 32.60 10.38 -22.91
C LEU A 78 32.14 10.52 -24.36
N ALA A 79 33.02 10.28 -25.33
CA ALA A 79 32.70 10.35 -26.75
C ALA A 79 31.56 9.40 -27.16
N GLU A 80 31.48 8.21 -26.55
CA GLU A 80 30.43 7.22 -26.81
C GLU A 80 29.09 7.58 -26.14
N LEU A 81 29.15 8.46 -25.13
CA LEU A 81 28.00 8.94 -24.37
C LEU A 81 27.32 10.13 -25.02
N ASP A 82 27.89 10.71 -26.08
CA ASP A 82 27.25 11.82 -26.78
C ASP A 82 25.88 11.41 -27.34
N GLY A 83 24.86 12.23 -27.07
CA GLY A 83 23.46 11.93 -27.38
C GLY A 83 22.81 10.82 -26.54
N ARG A 84 23.54 10.12 -25.67
CA ARG A 84 22.99 9.08 -24.77
C ARG A 84 22.25 9.70 -23.59
N THR A 85 21.41 8.91 -22.93
CA THR A 85 20.66 9.34 -21.75
C THR A 85 21.37 8.90 -20.47
N SER A 86 21.06 9.55 -19.35
CA SER A 86 21.58 9.17 -18.04
C SER A 86 21.20 7.74 -17.61
N GLN A 87 20.18 7.14 -18.21
CA GLN A 87 19.87 5.73 -18.03
C GLN A 87 20.88 4.82 -18.71
N HIS A 88 21.36 5.17 -19.91
CA HIS A 88 22.40 4.40 -20.60
C HIS A 88 23.71 4.42 -19.78
N VAL A 89 24.07 5.58 -19.21
CA VAL A 89 25.23 5.70 -18.32
C VAL A 89 25.08 4.83 -17.07
N ALA A 90 23.89 4.83 -16.46
CA ALA A 90 23.60 3.97 -15.31
C ALA A 90 23.80 2.48 -15.64
N ASN A 91 23.39 2.07 -16.84
CA ASN A 91 23.56 0.69 -17.30
C ASN A 91 25.04 0.33 -17.59
N ILE A 92 25.80 1.24 -18.21
CA ILE A 92 27.24 1.03 -18.52
C ILE A 92 28.04 0.81 -17.24
N LEU A 93 27.82 1.64 -16.22
CA LEU A 93 28.52 1.52 -14.94
C LEU A 93 27.89 0.49 -13.99
N ASN A 94 26.77 -0.12 -14.36
CA ASN A 94 25.96 -0.97 -13.48
C ASN A 94 25.63 -0.28 -12.12
N VAL A 95 25.27 1.01 -12.16
CA VAL A 95 24.94 1.83 -10.98
C VAL A 95 23.50 2.30 -11.00
N SER A 96 23.00 2.76 -9.85
CA SER A 96 21.69 3.39 -9.81
C SER A 96 21.67 4.71 -10.60
N ARG A 97 20.52 5.04 -11.19
CA ARG A 97 20.29 6.30 -11.91
C ARG A 97 20.68 7.55 -11.10
N LYS A 98 20.53 7.52 -9.78
CA LYS A 98 20.91 8.64 -8.90
C LYS A 98 22.42 8.87 -8.90
N VAL A 99 23.22 7.80 -8.93
CA VAL A 99 24.68 7.87 -8.98
C VAL A 99 25.13 8.35 -10.35
N ALA A 100 24.60 7.77 -11.42
CA ALA A 100 24.89 8.22 -12.78
C ALA A 100 24.58 9.73 -12.95
N ASN A 101 23.41 10.19 -12.48
CA ASN A 101 23.07 11.62 -12.50
C ASN A 101 24.07 12.46 -11.69
N ALA A 102 24.53 11.99 -10.53
CA ALA A 102 25.51 12.72 -9.72
C ALA A 102 26.86 12.86 -10.43
N ILE A 103 27.33 11.81 -11.12
CA ILE A 103 28.57 11.85 -11.91
C ILE A 103 28.41 12.83 -13.08
N LEU A 104 27.29 12.75 -13.81
CA LEU A 104 27.01 13.65 -14.92
C LEU A 104 26.94 15.12 -14.49
N VAL A 105 26.34 15.42 -13.34
CA VAL A 105 26.30 16.78 -12.79
C VAL A 105 27.71 17.29 -12.52
N LYS A 106 28.62 16.47 -11.97
CA LYS A 106 30.01 16.88 -11.78
C LYS A 106 30.76 17.08 -13.09
N LEU A 107 30.55 16.22 -14.07
CA LEU A 107 31.15 16.39 -15.41
C LEU A 107 30.65 17.68 -16.08
N LYS A 108 29.41 18.08 -15.80
CA LYS A 108 28.86 19.38 -16.21
C LYS A 108 29.49 20.54 -15.45
N GLU A 109 29.68 20.44 -14.14
CA GLU A 109 30.41 21.43 -13.33
C GLU A 109 31.86 21.61 -13.82
N GLU A 110 32.50 20.55 -14.31
CA GLU A 110 33.83 20.57 -14.92
C GLU A 110 33.85 21.05 -16.38
N GLY A 111 32.69 21.34 -16.97
CA GLY A 111 32.57 21.80 -18.35
C GLY A 111 32.88 20.75 -19.42
N LYS A 112 32.84 19.45 -19.07
CA LYS A 112 33.09 18.35 -20.02
C LYS A 112 31.83 17.94 -20.79
N VAL A 113 30.65 18.11 -20.18
CA VAL A 113 29.36 17.74 -20.77
C VAL A 113 28.29 18.78 -20.49
N ASP A 114 27.41 18.97 -21.45
CA ASP A 114 26.12 19.60 -21.27
C ASP A 114 25.04 18.55 -21.03
N LEU A 115 24.09 18.90 -20.15
CA LEU A 115 22.96 18.05 -19.82
C LEU A 115 21.68 18.73 -20.27
N GLU A 116 21.01 18.12 -21.25
CA GLU A 116 19.70 18.54 -21.74
C GLU A 116 18.61 17.66 -21.11
N ARG A 117 17.56 18.25 -20.58
CA ARG A 117 16.48 17.47 -19.96
C ARG A 117 15.50 16.97 -21.01
N VAL A 118 15.44 15.66 -21.20
CA VAL A 118 14.52 14.99 -22.13
C VAL A 118 13.55 14.13 -21.32
N GLY A 119 12.39 14.69 -21.02
CA GLY A 119 11.39 14.08 -20.15
C GLY A 119 11.90 13.79 -18.73
N GLY A 120 11.93 12.52 -18.35
CA GLY A 120 12.42 12.05 -17.05
C GLY A 120 13.94 11.83 -16.95
N TYR A 121 14.70 12.13 -18.00
CA TYR A 121 16.12 11.81 -18.13
C TYR A 121 16.95 13.03 -18.55
N TYR A 122 18.27 12.94 -18.37
CA TYR A 122 19.22 13.86 -18.98
C TYR A 122 19.80 13.21 -20.24
N ARG A 123 19.74 13.91 -21.36
CA ARG A 123 20.54 13.63 -22.56
C ARG A 123 21.87 14.35 -22.41
N ILE A 124 22.94 13.64 -22.71
CA ILE A 124 24.32 14.10 -22.57
C ILE A 124 24.74 14.68 -23.92
N LYS A 125 25.35 15.86 -23.88
CA LYS A 125 26.04 16.48 -25.01
C LYS A 125 27.49 16.66 -24.60
N VAL A 126 28.42 16.03 -25.29
CA VAL A 126 29.84 16.19 -24.96
C VAL A 126 30.31 17.54 -25.46
N VAL A 127 30.94 18.33 -24.58
CA VAL A 127 31.55 19.59 -24.98
C VAL A 127 32.93 19.26 -25.54
N GLU A 128 33.03 19.14 -26.86
CA GLU A 128 34.35 19.08 -27.50
C GLU A 128 35.09 20.37 -27.18
N ARG A 129 36.27 20.26 -26.55
CA ARG A 129 37.21 21.39 -26.50
C ARG A 129 37.59 21.67 -27.95
N LYS A 130 37.01 22.72 -28.53
CA LYS A 130 37.62 23.36 -29.70
C LYS A 130 39.05 23.72 -29.29
N GLY A 131 40.01 23.08 -29.96
CA GLY A 131 41.43 23.25 -29.71
C GLY A 131 41.80 24.72 -29.66
N SER A 132 42.58 25.08 -28.64
CA SER A 132 43.41 26.29 -28.66
C SER A 132 44.72 25.95 -29.38
#